data_AF-A0A1G5Q968-F1
#
_entry.id   AF-A0A1G5Q968-F1
#
_cell.length_a   1.000
_cell.length_b   1.000
_cell.length_c   1.000
_cell.angle_alpha   90.00
_cell.angle_beta   90.00
_cell.angle_gamma   90.00
#
_symmetry.space_group_name_H-M   'P 1'
#
loop_
_entity.id
_entity.type
_entity.pdbx_description
1 polymer ?
#
loop_
_entity_poly.entity_id
_entity_poly.type
_entity_poly.pdbx_seq_one_letter_code
_entity_poly.pdbx_strand_id
1 'polypeptide(L)'
;MSIDLNKEGRLIIAMGIGTDVTGKSAALAVQNAISQALQHSSLSILKNMNISEDQIRVKVSVGIKDSTGVSAADIVLPFAPAPEIHIVDGGMDVVDPESGARQILATTAIEVFLPKQPGWKLRS
;
A
#
# COMPACT_ATOMS: atom_id res chain seq x y z
N MET A 1 16.41 -0.28 2.45
CA MET A 1 16.49 -1.02 3.73
C MET A 1 15.93 -2.41 3.49
N SER A 2 16.67 -3.46 3.85
CA SER A 2 16.41 -4.86 3.47
C SER A 2 15.57 -5.57 4.55
N ILE A 3 14.59 -6.37 4.16
CA ILE A 3 13.84 -7.23 5.09
C ILE A 3 14.79 -8.30 5.63
N ASP A 4 14.98 -8.36 6.95
CA ASP A 4 15.69 -9.46 7.60
C ASP A 4 14.71 -10.63 7.79
N LEU A 5 14.71 -11.55 6.83
CA LEU A 5 13.87 -12.76 6.84
C LEU A 5 14.11 -13.66 8.07
N ASN A 6 15.18 -13.43 8.83
CA ASN A 6 15.41 -14.14 10.07
C ASN A 6 14.66 -13.56 11.27
N LYS A 7 14.13 -12.31 11.18
CA LYS A 7 13.47 -11.60 12.30
C LYS A 7 11.96 -11.41 12.10
N GLU A 8 11.51 -11.17 10.88
CA GLU A 8 10.10 -10.88 10.57
C GLU A 8 9.59 -11.68 9.36
N GLY A 9 8.27 -11.87 9.30
CA GLY A 9 7.57 -12.51 8.18
C GLY A 9 6.41 -11.64 7.72
N ARG A 10 6.19 -11.58 6.39
CA ARG A 10 5.03 -10.87 5.83
C ARG A 10 3.77 -11.69 6.11
N LEU A 11 2.80 -11.07 6.79
CA LEU A 11 1.48 -11.65 7.01
C LEU A 11 0.62 -11.52 5.75
N ILE A 12 0.54 -10.30 5.21
CA ILE A 12 -0.33 -9.97 4.08
C ILE A 12 0.31 -8.90 3.20
N ILE A 13 -0.04 -8.94 1.92
CA ILE A 13 0.12 -7.86 0.96
C ILE A 13 -1.25 -7.54 0.36
N ALA A 14 -1.78 -6.36 0.65
CA ALA A 14 -3.01 -5.84 0.08
C ALA A 14 -2.66 -4.90 -1.07
N MET A 15 -3.12 -5.20 -2.28
CA MET A 15 -2.79 -4.43 -3.48
C MET A 15 -4.01 -3.66 -3.97
N GLY A 16 -3.77 -2.51 -4.58
CA GLY A 16 -4.83 -1.71 -5.16
C GLY A 16 -4.36 -0.88 -6.36
N ILE A 17 -5.32 -0.51 -7.18
CA ILE A 17 -5.20 0.37 -8.33
C ILE A 17 -6.24 1.48 -8.16
N GLY A 18 -5.84 2.71 -8.46
CA GLY A 18 -6.71 3.87 -8.40
C GLY A 18 -6.43 4.80 -9.56
N THR A 19 -7.46 5.49 -10.01
CA THR A 19 -7.38 6.33 -11.21
C THR A 19 -7.92 7.71 -10.94
N ASP A 20 -7.34 8.71 -11.60
CA ASP A 20 -7.98 10.00 -11.87
C ASP A 20 -8.22 10.13 -13.38
N VAL A 21 -9.49 10.00 -13.76
CA VAL A 21 -9.93 10.08 -15.16
C VAL A 21 -9.86 11.49 -15.73
N THR A 22 -9.76 12.52 -14.88
CA THR A 22 -9.63 13.91 -15.31
C THR A 22 -8.18 14.30 -15.61
N GLY A 23 -7.22 13.52 -15.13
CA GLY A 23 -5.78 13.74 -15.33
C GLY A 23 -5.19 14.90 -14.56
N LYS A 24 -5.88 15.40 -13.52
CA LYS A 24 -5.53 16.64 -12.80
C LYS A 24 -4.88 16.39 -11.45
N SER A 25 -5.07 15.22 -10.85
CA SER A 25 -4.68 14.94 -9.47
C SER A 25 -4.11 13.53 -9.30
N ALA A 26 -2.79 13.46 -9.21
CA ALA A 26 -2.10 12.24 -8.78
C ALA A 26 -2.51 11.82 -7.36
N ALA A 27 -2.75 12.78 -6.47
CA ALA A 27 -3.22 12.51 -5.11
C ALA A 27 -4.56 11.77 -5.09
N LEU A 28 -5.50 12.14 -5.96
CA LEU A 28 -6.79 11.45 -6.06
C LEU A 28 -6.60 10.00 -6.54
N ALA A 29 -5.76 9.78 -7.56
CA ALA A 29 -5.45 8.44 -8.03
C ALA A 29 -4.84 7.56 -6.91
N VAL A 30 -3.92 8.13 -6.13
CA VAL A 30 -3.29 7.45 -4.98
C VAL A 30 -4.30 7.12 -3.88
N GLN A 31 -5.15 8.07 -3.50
CA GLN A 31 -6.22 7.84 -2.52
C GLN A 31 -7.18 6.73 -2.96
N ASN A 32 -7.56 6.73 -4.24
CA ASN A 32 -8.38 5.68 -4.84
C ASN A 32 -7.70 4.31 -4.77
N ALA A 33 -6.39 4.25 -5.03
CA ALA A 33 -5.62 3.00 -4.97
C ALA A 33 -5.56 2.43 -3.55
N ILE A 34 -5.28 3.28 -2.55
CA ILE A 34 -5.26 2.91 -1.14
C ILE A 34 -6.65 2.45 -0.68
N SER A 35 -7.69 3.19 -1.04
CA SER A 35 -9.07 2.82 -0.73
C SER A 35 -9.43 1.45 -1.29
N GLN A 36 -9.08 1.18 -2.55
CA GLN A 36 -9.31 -0.13 -3.16
C GLN A 36 -8.58 -1.26 -2.41
N ALA A 37 -7.30 -1.06 -2.08
CA ALA A 37 -6.52 -2.05 -1.34
C ALA A 37 -7.13 -2.38 0.03
N LEU A 38 -7.65 -1.37 0.72
CA LEU A 38 -8.26 -1.51 2.05
C LEU A 38 -9.66 -2.14 2.00
N GLN A 39 -10.50 -1.80 1.02
CA GLN A 39 -11.88 -2.27 0.94
C GLN A 39 -12.00 -3.78 0.77
N HIS A 40 -11.02 -4.42 0.13
CA HIS A 40 -11.02 -5.86 -0.11
C HIS A 40 -10.18 -6.65 0.91
N SER A 41 -9.61 -5.96 1.91
CA SER A 41 -8.68 -6.56 2.87
C SER A 41 -9.21 -6.49 4.29
N SER A 42 -9.25 -7.63 4.99
CA SER A 42 -9.63 -7.67 6.41
C SER A 42 -8.43 -7.40 7.32
N LEU A 43 -7.91 -6.17 7.29
CA LEU A 43 -6.78 -5.76 8.14
C LEU A 43 -7.16 -5.60 9.62
N SER A 44 -8.46 -5.62 9.93
CA SER A 44 -8.99 -5.70 11.30
C SER A 44 -8.48 -6.91 12.08
N ILE A 45 -8.00 -7.97 11.40
CA ILE A 45 -7.41 -9.14 12.07
C ILE A 45 -6.27 -8.77 13.01
N LEU A 46 -5.52 -7.70 12.72
CA LEU A 46 -4.39 -7.25 13.54
C LEU A 46 -4.83 -6.84 14.95
N LYS A 47 -6.04 -6.30 15.11
CA LYS A 47 -6.59 -5.90 16.42
C LYS A 47 -6.92 -7.11 17.31
N ASN A 48 -7.13 -8.27 16.70
CA ASN A 48 -7.46 -9.51 17.40
C ASN A 48 -6.20 -10.34 17.69
N MET A 49 -5.05 -9.92 17.14
CA MET A 49 -3.78 -10.57 17.39
C MET A 49 -3.21 -10.04 18.70
N ASN A 50 -2.84 -10.92 19.61
CA ASN A 50 -2.22 -10.56 20.90
C ASN A 50 -0.73 -10.19 20.70
N ILE A 51 -0.47 -9.29 19.75
CA ILE A 51 0.84 -8.78 19.35
C ILE A 51 0.82 -7.27 19.58
N SER A 52 1.89 -6.75 20.18
CA SER A 52 1.99 -5.32 20.46
C SER A 52 2.22 -4.54 19.16
N GLU A 53 1.61 -3.36 19.03
CA GLU A 53 1.65 -2.56 17.79
C GLU A 53 3.08 -2.15 17.39
N ASP A 54 4.00 -2.00 18.35
CA ASP A 54 5.42 -1.71 18.12
C ASP A 54 6.20 -2.88 17.49
N GLN A 55 5.63 -4.09 17.53
CA GLN A 55 6.18 -5.27 16.89
C GLN A 55 5.65 -5.48 15.46
N ILE A 56 4.62 -4.72 15.08
CA ILE A 56 4.03 -4.75 13.74
C ILE A 56 4.76 -3.71 12.89
N ARG A 57 5.10 -4.08 11.66
CA ARG A 57 5.62 -3.13 10.68
C ARG A 57 4.68 -3.07 9.49
N VAL A 58 4.28 -1.86 9.13
CA VAL A 58 3.44 -1.62 7.95
C VAL A 58 4.25 -0.83 6.94
N LYS A 59 4.32 -1.33 5.71
CA LYS A 59 4.98 -0.64 4.60
C LYS A 59 3.96 -0.42 3.50
N VAL A 60 3.87 0.80 3.00
CA VAL A 60 3.03 1.14 1.85
C VAL A 60 3.92 1.58 0.72
N SER A 61 3.86 0.87 -0.40
CA SER A 61 4.54 1.27 -1.63
C SER A 61 3.50 1.79 -2.62
N VAL A 62 3.64 3.04 -3.04
CA VAL A 62 2.76 3.71 -4.02
C VAL A 62 3.54 3.93 -5.30
N GLY A 63 3.14 3.25 -6.37
CA GLY A 63 3.67 3.45 -7.72
C GLY A 63 2.87 4.50 -8.47
N ILE A 64 3.51 5.59 -8.89
CA ILE A 64 2.91 6.69 -9.67
C ILE A 64 3.98 7.31 -10.59
N LYS A 65 3.58 7.71 -11.81
CA LYS A 65 4.51 8.27 -12.80
C LYS A 65 4.99 9.67 -12.44
N ASP A 66 4.06 10.52 -12.03
CA ASP A 66 4.31 11.87 -11.57
C ASP A 66 3.74 12.01 -10.15
N SER A 67 4.63 12.07 -9.17
CA SER A 67 4.26 12.20 -7.76
C SER A 67 4.01 13.65 -7.34
N THR A 68 3.95 14.61 -8.27
CA THR A 68 3.70 16.01 -7.96
C THR A 68 2.36 16.16 -7.22
N GLY A 69 2.41 16.77 -6.04
CA GLY A 69 1.23 16.94 -5.17
C GLY A 69 0.85 15.69 -4.36
N VAL A 70 1.65 14.62 -4.39
CA VAL A 70 1.47 13.46 -3.50
C VAL A 70 2.41 13.59 -2.31
N SER A 71 1.86 13.71 -1.10
CA SER A 71 2.62 13.71 0.15
C SER A 71 2.44 12.39 0.89
N ALA A 72 3.54 11.84 1.41
CA ALA A 72 3.50 10.69 2.31
C ALA A 72 2.67 10.97 3.58
N ALA A 73 2.65 12.22 4.05
CA ALA A 73 1.89 12.62 5.24
C ALA A 73 0.37 12.56 5.04
N ASP A 74 -0.11 12.61 3.79
CA ASP A 74 -1.53 12.56 3.45
C ASP A 74 -2.05 11.12 3.33
N ILE A 75 -1.14 10.13 3.37
CA ILE A 75 -1.47 8.71 3.29
C ILE A 75 -1.60 8.16 4.71
N VAL A 76 -2.84 8.10 5.18
CA VAL A 76 -3.20 7.58 6.51
C VAL A 76 -4.00 6.28 6.36
N LEU A 77 -3.64 5.27 7.15
CA LEU A 77 -4.38 4.00 7.22
C LEU A 77 -5.28 3.98 8.46
N PRO A 78 -6.43 3.28 8.42
CA PRO A 78 -7.42 3.27 9.51
C PRO A 78 -7.03 2.35 10.69
N PHE A 79 -5.76 1.94 10.79
CA PHE A 79 -5.24 1.05 11.83
C PHE A 79 -3.80 1.42 12.18
N ALA A 80 -3.39 1.05 13.38
CA ALA A 80 -2.02 1.20 13.87
C ALA A 80 -1.15 -0.03 13.54
N PRO A 81 0.18 0.11 13.52
CA PRO A 81 0.95 1.35 13.67
C PRO A 81 0.97 2.22 12.39
N ALA A 82 1.50 3.43 12.50
CA ALA A 82 1.69 4.31 11.35
C ALA A 82 2.58 3.63 10.28
N PRO A 83 2.20 3.69 9.00
CA PRO A 83 2.94 3.03 7.93
C PRO A 83 4.22 3.77 7.52
N GLU A 84 5.22 3.01 7.10
CA GLU A 84 6.34 3.53 6.30
C GLU A 84 5.88 3.69 4.85
N ILE A 85 5.79 4.94 4.38
CA ILE A 85 5.33 5.25 3.02
C ILE A 85 6.52 5.39 2.06
N HIS A 86 6.45 4.67 0.94
CA HIS A 86 7.38 4.81 -0.18
C HIS A 86 6.61 5.18 -1.43
N ILE A 87 6.90 6.36 -1.97
CA ILE A 87 6.42 6.76 -3.29
C ILE A 87 7.53 6.43 -4.29
N VAL A 88 7.21 5.66 -5.32
CA VAL A 88 8.16 5.16 -6.31
C VAL A 88 7.64 5.42 -7.72
N ASP A 89 8.55 5.52 -8.70
CA ASP A 89 8.15 5.51 -10.10
C ASP A 89 7.44 4.17 -10.41
N GLY A 90 6.24 4.28 -10.96
CA GLY A 90 5.33 3.17 -11.18
C GLY A 90 4.00 3.68 -11.72
N GLY A 91 2.94 2.88 -11.58
CA GLY A 91 1.64 3.25 -12.14
C GLY A 91 1.70 3.43 -13.66
N MET A 92 0.78 4.24 -14.20
CA MET A 92 0.71 4.52 -15.64
C MET A 92 -0.01 5.83 -15.90
N ASP A 93 0.46 6.58 -16.90
CA ASP A 93 -0.33 7.64 -17.51
C ASP A 93 -0.82 7.15 -18.87
N VAL A 94 -2.11 7.26 -19.10
CA VAL A 94 -2.73 6.96 -20.40
C VAL A 94 -3.07 8.30 -21.04
N VAL A 95 -2.51 8.56 -22.21
CA VAL A 95 -2.80 9.77 -22.97
C VAL A 95 -3.63 9.39 -24.19
N ASP A 96 -4.80 10.01 -24.32
CA ASP A 96 -5.64 9.88 -25.49
C ASP A 96 -4.97 10.61 -26.67
N PRO A 97 -4.70 9.94 -27.80
CA PRO A 97 -3.93 10.51 -28.90
C PRO A 97 -4.69 11.57 -29.70
N GLU A 98 -6.03 11.61 -29.64
CA GLU A 98 -6.85 12.55 -30.40
C GLU A 98 -7.10 13.84 -29.62
N SER A 99 -7.45 13.71 -28.34
CA SER A 99 -7.81 14.81 -27.45
C SER A 99 -6.64 15.32 -26.61
N GLY A 100 -5.57 14.54 -26.47
CA GLY A 100 -4.47 14.82 -25.55
C GLY A 100 -4.83 14.68 -24.07
N ALA A 101 -6.04 14.20 -23.75
CA ALA A 101 -6.47 14.00 -22.37
C ALA A 101 -5.63 12.93 -21.69
N ARG A 102 -5.11 13.24 -20.51
CA ARG A 102 -4.33 12.31 -19.67
C ARG A 102 -5.24 11.68 -18.62
N GLN A 103 -5.10 10.39 -18.40
CA GLN A 103 -5.64 9.67 -17.25
C GLN A 103 -4.47 9.16 -16.41
N ILE A 104 -4.55 9.37 -15.10
CA ILE A 104 -3.48 8.99 -14.16
C ILE A 104 -3.89 7.71 -13.44
N LEU A 105 -3.03 6.70 -13.44
CA LEU A 105 -3.22 5.45 -12.71
C LEU A 105 -2.12 5.30 -11.66
N ALA A 106 -2.54 5.16 -10.41
CA ALA A 106 -1.70 4.80 -9.29
C ALA A 106 -1.85 3.31 -8.96
N THR A 107 -0.77 2.70 -8.50
CA THR A 107 -0.78 1.35 -7.91
C THR A 107 -0.32 1.45 -6.46
N THR A 108 -0.83 0.58 -5.59
CA THR A 108 -0.40 0.51 -4.20
C THR A 108 -0.21 -0.93 -3.74
N ALA A 109 0.73 -1.13 -2.82
CA ALA A 109 0.92 -2.35 -2.07
C ALA A 109 1.08 -2.00 -0.58
N ILE A 110 0.15 -2.46 0.25
CA ILE A 110 0.14 -2.34 1.70
C ILE A 110 0.60 -3.68 2.27
N GLU A 111 1.81 -3.72 2.79
CA GLU A 111 2.46 -4.90 3.33
C GLU A 111 2.47 -4.83 4.85
N VAL A 112 2.01 -5.89 5.52
CA VAL A 112 2.07 -6.00 6.99
C VAL A 112 3.01 -7.13 7.37
N PHE A 113 3.95 -6.83 8.26
CA PHE A 113 4.95 -7.75 8.76
C PHE A 113 4.79 -7.94 10.27
N LEU A 114 5.05 -9.16 10.70
CA LEU A 114 5.02 -9.57 12.10
C LEU A 114 6.36 -10.18 12.49
N PRO A 115 6.67 -10.25 13.80
CA PRO A 115 7.78 -11.06 14.26
C PRO A 115 7.62 -12.50 13.77
N LYS A 116 8.75 -13.14 13.46
CA LYS A 116 8.76 -14.54 13.01
C LYS A 116 7.94 -15.42 13.95
N GLN A 117 7.00 -16.17 13.40
CA GLN A 117 6.15 -17.09 14.15
C GLN A 117 6.73 -18.51 14.02
N PRO A 118 7.54 -19.01 14.97
CA PRO A 118 8.10 -20.36 14.91
C PRO A 118 7.06 -21.43 15.30
N GLY A 119 7.38 -22.70 15.04
CA GLY A 119 6.64 -23.84 15.60
C GLY A 119 5.48 -24.38 14.78
N TRP A 120 5.13 -23.74 13.66
CA TRP A 120 4.16 -24.28 12.71
C TRP A 120 4.75 -25.51 12.00
N LYS A 121 4.04 -26.64 12.08
CA LYS A 121 4.35 -27.85 11.32
C LYS A 121 3.10 -28.24 10.55
N LEU A 122 3.27 -28.54 9.26
CA LEU A 122 2.21 -29.18 8.49
C LEU A 122 1.88 -30.51 9.17
N ARG A 123 0.60 -30.73 9.46
CA ARG A 123 0.13 -32.06 9.88
C ARG A 123 0.16 -32.94 8.64
N SER A 124 1.00 -33.97 8.68
CA SER A 124 0.99 -35.09 7.73
C SER A 124 -0.27 -35.93 7.90
#